data_AF-A0A939C577-F1
#
_entry.id   AF-A0A939C577-F1
#
_cell.length_a   1.000
_cell.length_b   1.000
_cell.length_c   1.000
_cell.angle_alpha   90.00
_cell.angle_beta   90.00
_cell.angle_gamma   90.00
#
_symmetry.space_group_name_H-M   'P 1'
#
loop_
_entity.id
_entity.type
_entity.pdbx_description
1 polymer ?
#
loop_
_entity_poly.entity_id
_entity_poly.type
_entity_poly.pdbx_seq_one_letter_code
_entity_poly.pdbx_strand_id
1 'polypeptide(L)'
;MQEKHCLLIKTASEIALKSNYVRQFFTKKLIQSIKFALKKNNIKAEKIIRGGGRLYLFCSNPKKAQKILLNVSGIHAIALAECNKGKEYSEIENSLAKFAKPLLKKGQTFALDVNVSNNKAFSARDLERRLGAAIQKEIPGLTVKLKGPEKEISIEVRTKDFFFYLGQKQGLGGLPLGVEGNVAFFFSGKKDELLAAFLLMHRGCNIFPIVKKKTPALQKHIHKLVKFNNCRKFILTGEKNLKSLLSERRIQAIATSDCKTDSKSLSSYKSFDSKQELLVLRPLLLCPKEK
;
A
#
# COMPACT_ATOMS: atom_id res chain seq x y z
N MET A 1 15.70 -21.68 10.93
CA MET A 1 14.73 -21.90 9.83
C MET A 1 14.86 -20.74 8.85
N GLN A 2 15.30 -20.96 7.61
CA GLN A 2 15.32 -19.90 6.61
C GLN A 2 13.88 -19.51 6.26
N GLU A 3 13.51 -18.25 6.48
CA GLU A 3 12.23 -17.67 6.09
C GLU A 3 12.11 -17.71 4.56
N LYS A 4 11.58 -18.82 4.02
CA LYS A 4 11.49 -19.03 2.57
C LYS A 4 10.56 -18.05 1.86
N HIS A 5 9.64 -17.38 2.56
CA HIS A 5 8.64 -16.53 1.94
C HIS A 5 8.65 -15.13 2.53
N CYS A 6 8.53 -14.12 1.66
CA CYS A 6 8.38 -12.73 2.04
C CYS A 6 7.33 -12.04 1.17
N LEU A 7 6.95 -10.83 1.56
CA LEU A 7 6.14 -9.95 0.71
C LEU A 7 7.03 -8.89 0.08
N LEU A 8 7.01 -8.85 -1.25
CA LEU A 8 7.55 -7.74 -2.04
C LEU A 8 6.49 -6.67 -2.16
N ILE A 9 6.72 -5.53 -1.52
CA ILE A 9 5.79 -4.40 -1.49
C ILE A 9 6.36 -3.29 -2.35
N LYS A 10 5.71 -2.99 -3.47
CA LYS A 10 6.03 -1.84 -4.32
C LYS A 10 5.35 -0.60 -3.74
N THR A 11 6.12 0.44 -3.45
CA THR A 11 5.55 1.69 -2.93
C THR A 11 4.84 2.47 -4.04
N ALA A 12 3.87 3.31 -3.68
CA ALA A 12 3.21 4.21 -4.62
C ALA A 12 4.20 5.06 -5.43
N SER A 13 3.92 5.25 -6.73
CA SER A 13 4.72 6.10 -7.62
C SER A 13 4.81 7.54 -7.09
N GLU A 14 3.76 8.03 -6.43
CA GLU A 14 3.73 9.33 -5.74
C GLU A 14 4.87 9.47 -4.70
N ILE A 15 5.35 8.36 -4.10
CA ILE A 15 6.48 8.36 -3.16
C ILE A 15 7.82 8.41 -3.92
N ALA A 16 7.92 7.73 -5.06
CA ALA A 16 9.14 7.62 -5.85
C ALA A 16 9.54 8.95 -6.51
N LEU A 17 8.54 9.79 -6.86
CA LEU A 17 8.72 11.10 -7.47
C LEU A 17 9.20 12.19 -6.50
N LYS A 18 9.23 11.92 -5.19
CA LYS A 18 9.64 12.91 -4.18
C LYS A 18 11.16 12.99 -4.05
N SER A 19 11.64 14.13 -3.55
CA SER A 19 13.05 14.32 -3.20
C SER A 19 13.53 13.22 -2.23
N ASN A 20 14.83 12.96 -2.21
CA ASN A 20 15.42 11.90 -1.39
C ASN A 20 15.00 11.99 0.09
N TYR A 21 15.00 13.20 0.65
CA TYR A 21 14.59 13.45 2.03
C TYR A 21 13.12 13.09 2.28
N VAL A 22 12.22 13.62 1.44
CA VAL A 22 10.77 13.38 1.56
C VAL A 22 10.44 11.90 1.33
N ARG A 23 11.08 11.27 0.36
CA ARG A 23 10.93 9.84 0.08
C ARG A 23 11.33 8.98 1.27
N GLN A 24 12.41 9.31 1.98
CA GLN A 24 12.81 8.61 3.21
C GLN A 24 11.78 8.78 4.33
N PHE A 25 11.26 10.00 4.51
CA PHE A 25 10.19 10.28 5.48
C PHE A 25 8.91 9.48 5.17
N PHE A 26 8.46 9.48 3.91
CA PHE A 26 7.26 8.76 3.46
C PHE A 26 7.44 7.25 3.64
N THR A 27 8.60 6.72 3.26
CA THR A 27 8.94 5.31 3.45
C THR A 27 8.93 4.93 4.93
N LYS A 28 9.46 5.78 5.82
CA LYS A 28 9.42 5.56 7.27
C LYS A 28 7.98 5.51 7.78
N LYS A 29 7.11 6.42 7.35
CA LYS A 29 5.68 6.44 7.72
C LYS A 29 4.92 5.23 7.18
N LEU A 30 5.22 4.78 5.96
CA LEU A 30 4.65 3.56 5.39
C LEU A 30 5.04 2.32 6.20
N ILE A 31 6.32 2.18 6.56
CA ILE A 31 6.79 1.08 7.41
C ILE A 31 6.09 1.08 8.78
N GLN A 32 5.88 2.26 9.39
CA GLN A 32 5.13 2.38 10.64
C GLN A 32 3.66 1.93 10.46
N SER A 33 3.03 2.32 9.36
CA SER A 33 1.67 1.94 8.98
C SER A 33 1.54 0.42 8.83
N ILE A 34 2.45 -0.20 8.06
CA ILE A 34 2.53 -1.65 7.87
C ILE A 34 2.70 -2.36 9.22
N LYS A 35 3.69 -1.98 10.03
CA LYS A 35 3.93 -2.60 11.34
C LYS A 35 2.71 -2.50 12.25
N PHE A 36 2.02 -1.37 12.23
CA PHE A 36 0.83 -1.18 13.06
C PHE A 36 -0.34 -2.07 12.59
N ALA A 37 -0.61 -2.12 11.29
CA ALA A 37 -1.66 -2.97 10.72
C ALA A 37 -1.40 -4.46 11.02
N LEU A 38 -0.15 -4.92 10.90
CA LEU A 38 0.25 -6.29 11.23
C LEU A 38 0.08 -6.58 12.73
N LYS A 39 0.56 -5.69 13.61
CA LYS A 39 0.42 -5.83 15.06
C LYS A 39 -1.05 -5.95 15.47
N LYS A 40 -1.95 -5.14 14.89
CA LYS A 40 -3.38 -5.20 15.18
C LYS A 40 -4.06 -6.49 14.75
N ASN A 41 -3.47 -7.23 13.83
CA ASN A 41 -3.97 -8.50 13.33
C ASN A 41 -3.19 -9.71 13.85
N ASN A 42 -2.38 -9.52 14.90
CA ASN A 42 -1.54 -10.53 15.54
C ASN A 42 -0.57 -11.21 14.56
N ILE A 43 0.01 -10.42 13.64
CA ILE A 43 1.07 -10.88 12.73
C ILE A 43 2.38 -10.25 13.15
N LYS A 44 3.37 -11.08 13.50
CA LYS A 44 4.71 -10.63 13.85
C LYS A 44 5.47 -10.27 12.57
N ALA A 45 5.93 -9.02 12.46
CA ALA A 45 6.88 -8.60 11.44
C ALA A 45 8.30 -8.89 11.94
N GLU A 46 9.00 -9.83 11.32
CA GLU A 46 10.35 -10.24 11.70
C GLU A 46 11.38 -9.26 11.16
N LYS A 47 11.29 -8.95 9.86
CA LYS A 47 12.27 -8.11 9.17
C LYS A 47 11.61 -7.29 8.07
N ILE A 48 12.05 -6.05 7.91
CA ILE A 48 11.66 -5.19 6.78
C ILE A 48 12.91 -4.58 6.16
N ILE A 49 13.20 -4.94 4.93
CA ILE A 49 14.34 -4.44 4.16
C ILE A 49 13.83 -3.38 3.18
N ARG A 50 14.63 -2.32 2.93
CA ARG A 50 14.33 -1.26 1.96
C ARG A 50 15.22 -1.42 0.73
N GLY A 51 14.67 -1.24 -0.47
CA GLY A 51 15.46 -1.27 -1.70
C GLY A 51 14.76 -0.66 -2.90
N GLY A 52 15.38 0.33 -3.56
CA GLY A 52 14.95 0.80 -4.90
C GLY A 52 13.47 1.21 -5.03
N GLY A 53 12.83 1.70 -3.96
CA GLY A 53 11.37 1.99 -3.97
C GLY A 53 10.47 0.79 -3.63
N ARG A 54 11.05 -0.30 -3.13
CA ARG A 54 10.37 -1.49 -2.63
C ARG A 54 10.72 -1.78 -1.18
N LEU A 55 9.81 -2.50 -0.52
CA LEU A 55 10.00 -3.06 0.81
C LEU A 55 9.90 -4.58 0.74
N TYR A 56 10.81 -5.28 1.40
CA TYR A 56 10.80 -6.74 1.53
C TYR A 56 10.41 -7.05 2.97
N LEU A 57 9.20 -7.55 3.17
CA LEU A 57 8.62 -7.83 4.48
C LEU A 57 8.64 -9.33 4.77
N PHE A 58 9.35 -9.72 5.81
CA PHE A 58 9.34 -11.06 6.38
C PHE A 58 8.44 -11.07 7.62
N CYS A 59 7.53 -12.05 7.66
CA CYS A 59 6.56 -12.17 8.74
C CYS A 59 6.01 -13.60 8.86
N SER A 60 5.64 -13.96 10.08
CA SER A 60 4.98 -15.23 10.45
C SER A 60 3.85 -15.73 9.54
N ASN A 61 3.04 -14.86 8.92
CA ASN A 61 1.95 -15.29 8.02
C ASN A 61 1.81 -14.34 6.81
N PRO A 62 2.58 -14.56 5.73
CA PRO A 62 2.64 -13.64 4.61
C PRO A 62 1.33 -13.60 3.79
N LYS A 63 0.61 -14.73 3.67
CA LYS A 63 -0.69 -14.78 2.97
C LYS A 63 -1.75 -13.93 3.66
N LYS A 64 -1.85 -14.02 4.99
CA LYS A 64 -2.79 -13.19 5.79
C LYS A 64 -2.34 -11.72 5.79
N ALA A 65 -1.04 -11.47 5.95
CA ALA A 65 -0.45 -10.14 5.88
C ALA A 65 -0.76 -9.46 4.55
N GLN A 66 -0.61 -10.14 3.41
CA GLN A 66 -0.94 -9.61 2.09
C GLN A 66 -2.37 -9.06 2.08
N LYS A 67 -3.38 -9.85 2.46
CA LYS A 67 -4.80 -9.44 2.45
C LYS A 67 -5.06 -8.17 3.26
N ILE A 68 -4.40 -8.01 4.40
CA ILE A 68 -4.54 -6.82 5.27
C ILE A 68 -3.88 -5.62 4.60
N LEU A 69 -2.65 -5.78 4.13
CA LEU A 69 -1.83 -4.72 3.60
C LEU A 69 -2.35 -4.16 2.26
N LEU A 70 -3.19 -4.88 1.53
CA LEU A 70 -3.88 -4.32 0.34
C LEU A 70 -4.73 -3.08 0.67
N ASN A 71 -5.17 -2.91 1.92
CA ASN A 71 -5.94 -1.75 2.36
C ASN A 71 -5.07 -0.62 2.95
N VAL A 72 -3.74 -0.75 2.96
CA VAL A 72 -2.84 0.27 3.51
C VAL A 72 -2.47 1.28 2.42
N SER A 73 -2.81 2.54 2.63
CA SER A 73 -2.45 3.65 1.75
C SER A 73 -0.91 3.82 1.67
N GLY A 74 -0.40 4.13 0.49
CA GLY A 74 1.03 4.16 0.14
C GLY A 74 1.56 2.87 -0.49
N ILE A 75 0.78 1.79 -0.53
CA ILE A 75 1.16 0.52 -1.18
C ILE A 75 0.55 0.45 -2.58
N HIS A 76 1.40 0.37 -3.60
CA HIS A 76 0.96 0.21 -4.99
C HIS A 76 0.61 -1.24 -5.32
N ALA A 77 1.49 -2.18 -4.97
CA ALA A 77 1.28 -3.59 -5.24
C ALA A 77 2.03 -4.47 -4.24
N ILE A 78 1.54 -5.70 -4.04
CA ILE A 78 2.16 -6.70 -3.18
C ILE A 78 2.25 -8.04 -3.90
N ALA A 79 3.46 -8.58 -4.03
CA ALA A 79 3.71 -9.94 -4.46
C ALA A 79 4.13 -10.83 -3.28
N LEU A 80 3.66 -12.08 -3.29
CA LEU A 80 4.17 -13.11 -2.39
C LEU A 80 5.37 -13.75 -3.09
N ALA A 81 6.55 -13.65 -2.49
CA ALA A 81 7.79 -14.07 -3.10
C ALA A 81 8.47 -15.17 -2.28
N GLU A 82 9.16 -16.06 -2.97
CA GLU A 82 10.11 -16.99 -2.38
C GLU A 82 11.49 -16.33 -2.32
N CYS A 83 12.07 -16.26 -1.12
CA CYS A 83 13.39 -15.70 -0.87
C CYS A 83 14.43 -16.81 -0.91
N ASN A 84 15.35 -16.71 -1.87
CA ASN A 84 16.44 -17.64 -2.11
C ASN A 84 17.78 -16.92 -1.99
N LYS A 85 18.84 -17.67 -1.68
CA LYS A 85 20.21 -17.18 -1.69
C LYS A 85 21.00 -17.91 -2.76
N GLY A 86 21.84 -17.17 -3.45
CA GLY A 86 22.72 -17.74 -4.47
C GLY A 86 23.99 -16.91 -4.62
N LYS A 87 25.11 -17.58 -4.88
CA LYS A 87 26.37 -16.96 -5.30
C LYS A 87 26.68 -17.27 -6.75
N GLU A 88 26.21 -18.40 -7.24
CA GLU A 88 26.45 -18.90 -8.58
C GLU A 88 25.16 -19.09 -9.35
N TYR A 89 25.24 -19.03 -10.68
CA TYR A 89 24.09 -19.22 -11.55
C TYR A 89 23.41 -20.58 -11.36
N SER A 90 24.18 -21.66 -11.16
CA SER A 90 23.67 -23.02 -10.97
C SER A 90 22.75 -23.14 -9.75
N GLU A 91 23.08 -22.47 -8.64
CA GLU A 91 22.25 -22.44 -7.42
C GLU A 91 20.90 -21.75 -7.68
N ILE A 92 20.92 -20.66 -8.46
CA ILE A 92 19.73 -19.87 -8.81
C ILE A 92 18.85 -20.65 -9.78
N GLU A 93 19.45 -21.27 -10.81
CA GLU A 93 18.79 -22.14 -11.80
C GLU A 93 18.00 -23.26 -11.10
N ASN A 94 18.67 -23.99 -10.19
CA ASN A 94 18.05 -25.08 -9.42
C ASN A 94 16.92 -24.59 -8.51
N SER A 95 17.09 -23.45 -7.85
CA SER A 95 16.08 -22.89 -6.95
C SER A 95 14.85 -22.40 -7.72
N LEU A 96 15.07 -21.73 -8.86
CA LEU A 96 14.00 -21.25 -9.71
C LEU A 96 13.22 -22.39 -10.35
N ALA A 97 13.88 -23.44 -10.84
CA ALA A 97 13.19 -24.60 -11.39
C ALA A 97 12.27 -25.26 -10.36
N LYS A 98 12.72 -25.39 -9.10
CA LYS A 98 11.88 -25.88 -7.99
C LYS A 98 10.67 -24.98 -7.74
N PHE A 99 10.85 -23.65 -7.79
CA PHE A 99 9.76 -22.69 -7.66
C PHE A 99 8.77 -22.75 -8.84
N ALA A 100 9.26 -22.93 -10.06
CA ALA A 100 8.46 -22.92 -11.29
C ALA A 100 7.66 -24.22 -11.50
N LYS A 101 8.18 -25.38 -11.05
CA LYS A 101 7.58 -26.70 -11.24
C LYS A 101 6.10 -26.82 -10.84
N PRO A 102 5.63 -26.31 -9.69
CA PRO A 102 4.20 -26.32 -9.35
C PRO A 102 3.37 -25.24 -10.06
N LEU A 103 3.99 -24.28 -10.74
CA LEU A 103 3.33 -23.10 -11.33
C LEU A 103 3.13 -23.19 -12.83
N LEU A 104 4.00 -23.93 -13.52
CA LEU A 104 4.02 -24.09 -14.98
C LEU A 104 3.62 -25.52 -15.36
N LYS A 105 2.80 -25.65 -16.40
CA LYS A 105 2.36 -26.94 -16.97
C LYS A 105 2.92 -27.12 -18.38
N LYS A 106 3.05 -28.38 -18.81
CA LYS A 106 3.44 -28.73 -20.18
C LYS A 106 2.50 -28.05 -21.20
N GLY A 107 3.06 -27.53 -22.28
CA GLY A 107 2.33 -26.84 -23.35
C GLY A 107 2.07 -25.36 -23.09
N GLN A 108 2.40 -24.83 -21.91
CA GLN A 108 2.20 -23.41 -21.59
C GLN A 108 3.33 -22.53 -22.10
N THR A 109 2.98 -21.27 -22.35
CA THR A 109 3.94 -20.21 -22.64
C THR A 109 4.36 -19.45 -21.39
N PHE A 110 5.65 -19.12 -21.26
CA PHE A 110 6.14 -18.32 -20.14
C PHE A 110 7.19 -17.28 -20.54
N ALA A 111 7.37 -16.28 -19.69
CA ALA A 111 8.49 -15.34 -19.74
C ALA A 111 9.10 -15.16 -18.35
N LEU A 112 10.34 -14.67 -18.32
CA LEU A 112 11.01 -14.22 -17.12
C LEU A 112 11.17 -12.70 -17.20
N ASP A 113 10.87 -12.01 -16.10
CA ASP A 113 11.16 -10.58 -15.93
C ASP A 113 12.21 -10.43 -14.82
N VAL A 114 13.46 -10.14 -15.19
CA VAL A 114 14.56 -10.07 -14.23
C VAL A 114 14.93 -8.61 -13.95
N ASN A 115 14.78 -8.22 -12.69
CA ASN A 115 15.22 -6.91 -12.21
C ASN A 115 16.44 -7.05 -11.30
N VAL A 116 17.60 -6.58 -11.75
CA VAL A 116 18.84 -6.57 -10.98
C VAL A 116 19.07 -5.19 -10.38
N SER A 117 19.14 -5.13 -9.05
CA SER A 117 19.36 -3.89 -8.31
C SER A 117 20.63 -3.96 -7.46
N ASN A 118 21.58 -3.04 -7.72
CA ASN A 118 22.84 -2.91 -6.99
C ASN A 118 23.67 -4.20 -6.95
N ASN A 119 23.74 -4.93 -8.07
CA ASN A 119 24.57 -6.11 -8.21
C ASN A 119 25.28 -6.10 -9.57
N LYS A 120 26.62 -6.19 -9.57
CA LYS A 120 27.46 -6.25 -10.77
C LYS A 120 27.83 -7.67 -11.19
N ALA A 121 27.55 -8.67 -10.36
CA ALA A 121 27.91 -10.07 -10.63
C ALA A 121 26.96 -10.76 -11.62
N PHE A 122 25.75 -10.21 -11.79
CA PHE A 122 24.74 -10.78 -12.69
C PHE A 122 24.21 -9.74 -13.66
N SER A 123 24.11 -10.15 -14.93
CA SER A 123 23.40 -9.41 -15.97
C SER A 123 21.96 -9.92 -16.03
N ALA A 124 20.99 -9.00 -16.09
CA ALA A 124 19.56 -9.36 -16.18
C ALA A 124 19.31 -10.25 -17.41
N ARG A 125 19.88 -9.89 -18.57
CA ARG A 125 19.74 -10.63 -19.82
C ARG A 125 20.36 -12.02 -19.77
N ASP A 126 21.52 -12.16 -19.12
CA ASP A 126 22.15 -13.47 -18.95
C ASP A 126 21.36 -14.37 -17.99
N LEU A 127 20.82 -13.78 -16.92
CA LEU A 127 19.92 -14.48 -16.02
C LEU A 127 18.67 -14.95 -16.76
N GLU A 128 17.97 -14.08 -17.50
CA GLU A 128 16.78 -14.48 -18.28
C GLU A 128 17.07 -15.65 -19.22
N ARG A 129 18.15 -15.59 -19.98
CA ARG A 129 18.54 -16.65 -20.92
C ARG A 129 18.84 -17.96 -20.20
N ARG A 130 19.69 -17.94 -19.18
CA ARG A 130 20.13 -19.14 -18.46
C ARG A 130 19.00 -19.77 -17.65
N LEU A 131 18.25 -18.94 -16.93
CA LEU A 131 17.14 -19.38 -16.10
C LEU A 131 15.97 -19.90 -16.94
N GLY A 132 15.69 -19.28 -18.10
CA GLY A 132 14.71 -19.79 -19.05
C GLY A 132 15.07 -21.18 -19.57
N ALA A 133 16.33 -21.38 -19.96
CA ALA A 133 16.83 -22.68 -20.40
C ALA A 133 16.76 -23.74 -19.29
N ALA A 134 17.11 -23.38 -18.05
CA ALA A 134 17.01 -24.28 -16.90
C ALA A 134 15.56 -24.74 -16.64
N ILE A 135 14.59 -23.82 -16.71
CA ILE A 135 13.16 -24.14 -16.57
C ILE A 135 12.70 -25.10 -17.69
N GLN A 136 13.09 -24.85 -18.94
CA GLN A 136 12.71 -25.70 -20.08
C GLN A 136 13.32 -27.11 -19.97
N LYS A 137 14.53 -27.23 -19.44
CA LYS A 137 15.19 -28.53 -19.20
C LYS A 137 14.44 -29.35 -18.14
N GLU A 138 14.03 -28.71 -17.06
CA GLU A 138 13.34 -29.37 -15.94
C GLU A 138 11.85 -29.63 -16.19
N ILE A 139 11.21 -28.84 -17.05
CA ILE A 139 9.79 -28.94 -17.39
C ILE A 139 9.64 -29.02 -18.91
N PRO A 140 9.75 -30.23 -19.51
CA PRO A 140 9.71 -30.40 -20.95
C PRO A 140 8.39 -29.93 -21.57
N GLY A 141 8.47 -29.28 -22.72
CA GLY A 141 7.30 -28.82 -23.49
C GLY A 141 6.78 -27.43 -23.11
N LEU A 142 7.56 -26.62 -22.39
CA LEU A 142 7.32 -25.18 -22.22
C LEU A 142 7.89 -24.35 -23.37
N THR A 143 7.18 -23.30 -23.76
CA THR A 143 7.63 -22.37 -24.80
C THR A 143 7.89 -20.98 -24.22
N VAL A 144 9.07 -20.42 -24.45
CA VAL A 144 9.36 -19.04 -24.06
C VAL A 144 8.64 -18.08 -25.00
N LYS A 145 7.86 -17.15 -24.46
CA LYS A 145 7.11 -16.14 -25.22
C LYS A 145 7.23 -14.77 -24.54
N LEU A 146 8.03 -13.88 -25.13
CA LEU A 146 8.32 -12.57 -24.52
C LEU A 146 7.15 -11.58 -24.59
N LYS A 147 6.21 -11.77 -25.53
CA LYS A 147 5.03 -10.89 -25.70
C LYS A 147 3.75 -11.66 -25.38
N GLY A 148 3.04 -11.25 -24.34
CA GLY A 148 1.80 -11.91 -23.90
C GLY A 148 1.98 -13.40 -23.55
N PRO A 149 2.90 -13.76 -22.63
CA PRO A 149 2.99 -15.11 -22.07
C PRO A 149 1.76 -15.42 -21.20
N GLU A 150 1.41 -16.70 -21.06
CA GLU A 150 0.40 -17.13 -20.07
C GLU A 150 0.88 -16.93 -18.62
N LYS A 151 2.20 -17.07 -18.40
CA LYS A 151 2.84 -16.94 -17.09
C LYS A 151 4.11 -16.11 -17.19
N GLU A 152 4.20 -15.07 -16.37
CA GLU A 152 5.41 -14.27 -16.24
C GLU A 152 5.96 -14.42 -14.82
N ILE A 153 7.12 -15.06 -14.69
CA ILE A 153 7.81 -15.20 -13.40
C ILE A 153 8.78 -14.04 -13.26
N SER A 154 8.56 -13.22 -12.24
CA SER A 154 9.44 -12.10 -11.94
C SER A 154 10.52 -12.52 -10.95
N ILE A 155 11.73 -12.07 -11.21
CA ILE A 155 12.92 -12.35 -10.39
C ILE A 155 13.53 -11.02 -10.00
N GLU A 156 13.58 -10.74 -8.70
CA GLU A 156 14.29 -9.58 -8.19
C GLU A 156 15.61 -9.99 -7.55
N VAL A 157 16.71 -9.45 -8.07
CA VAL A 157 18.06 -9.75 -7.61
C VAL A 157 18.59 -8.58 -6.81
N ARG A 158 18.97 -8.86 -5.57
CA ARG A 158 19.55 -7.87 -4.66
C ARG A 158 20.73 -8.50 -3.93
N THR A 159 21.93 -7.98 -4.17
CA THR A 159 23.18 -8.50 -3.60
C THR A 159 23.33 -10.03 -3.73
N LYS A 160 23.01 -10.82 -2.70
CA LYS A 160 23.07 -12.30 -2.74
C LYS A 160 21.70 -12.96 -2.59
N ASP A 161 20.64 -12.15 -2.46
CA ASP A 161 19.27 -12.60 -2.28
C ASP A 161 18.51 -12.50 -3.61
N PHE A 162 17.72 -13.52 -3.90
CA PHE A 162 16.87 -13.65 -5.08
C PHE A 162 15.42 -13.80 -4.61
N PHE A 163 14.53 -13.02 -5.19
CA PHE A 163 13.11 -13.07 -4.87
C PHE A 163 12.33 -13.51 -6.11
N PHE A 164 11.77 -14.72 -6.07
CA PHE A 164 10.97 -15.27 -7.15
C PHE A 164 9.49 -15.08 -6.83
N TYR A 165 8.71 -14.57 -7.77
CA TYR A 165 7.28 -14.41 -7.59
C TYR A 165 6.54 -14.50 -8.92
N LEU A 166 5.25 -14.86 -8.83
CA LEU A 166 4.35 -14.93 -9.96
C LEU A 166 3.16 -14.01 -9.70
N GLY A 167 3.09 -12.92 -10.46
CA GLY A 167 2.05 -11.91 -10.34
C GLY A 167 2.10 -11.10 -9.03
N GLN A 168 1.22 -10.11 -8.96
CA GLN A 168 1.10 -9.21 -7.82
C GLN A 168 -0.36 -8.79 -7.63
N LYS A 169 -0.73 -8.45 -6.40
CA LYS A 169 -2.04 -7.87 -6.10
C LYS A 169 -1.91 -6.37 -5.99
N GLN A 170 -2.82 -5.65 -6.65
CA GLN A 170 -2.87 -4.20 -6.55
C GLN A 170 -3.27 -3.78 -5.14
N GLY A 171 -2.44 -2.94 -4.55
CA GLY A 171 -2.71 -2.27 -3.29
C GLY A 171 -3.57 -1.03 -3.50
N LEU A 172 -3.83 -0.33 -2.40
CA LEU A 172 -4.71 0.84 -2.41
C LEU A 172 -4.15 2.02 -3.22
N GLY A 173 -2.82 2.14 -3.34
CA GLY A 173 -2.17 3.34 -3.87
C GLY A 173 -2.16 4.48 -2.85
N GLY A 174 -2.12 5.72 -3.33
CA GLY A 174 -2.15 6.93 -2.49
C GLY A 174 -0.88 7.17 -1.68
N LEU A 175 -1.01 7.97 -0.62
CA LEU A 175 0.08 8.37 0.26
C LEU A 175 0.01 7.67 1.63
N PRO A 176 1.17 7.37 2.26
CA PRO A 176 1.18 6.79 3.59
C PRO A 176 0.45 7.68 4.61
N LEU A 177 -0.38 7.10 5.47
CA LEU A 177 -1.14 7.86 6.46
C LEU A 177 -0.24 8.68 7.40
N GLY A 178 -0.62 9.95 7.56
CA GLY A 178 0.05 10.94 8.41
C GLY A 178 1.25 11.64 7.77
N VAL A 179 1.47 11.50 6.46
CA VAL A 179 2.48 12.32 5.75
C VAL A 179 1.95 13.72 5.42
N GLU A 180 0.64 13.85 5.17
CA GLU A 180 -0.06 15.13 4.94
C GLU A 180 -0.78 15.61 6.22
N GLY A 181 -0.24 15.25 7.38
CA GLY A 181 -0.71 15.79 8.66
C GLY A 181 -2.06 15.30 9.16
N ASN A 182 -2.70 16.13 9.97
CA ASN A 182 -3.87 15.77 10.77
C ASN A 182 -5.06 16.69 10.46
N VAL A 183 -6.22 16.10 10.22
CA VAL A 183 -7.43 16.79 9.79
C VAL A 183 -8.58 16.48 10.74
N ALA A 184 -9.25 17.52 11.25
CA ALA A 184 -10.50 17.38 11.98
C ALA A 184 -11.65 17.28 10.97
N PHE A 185 -12.43 16.20 11.03
CA PHE A 185 -13.45 15.91 10.03
C PHE A 185 -14.85 15.91 10.65
N PHE A 186 -15.70 16.84 10.24
CA PHE A 186 -17.08 16.88 10.71
C PHE A 186 -17.86 15.69 10.15
N PHE A 187 -18.44 14.91 11.06
CA PHE A 187 -19.09 13.65 10.77
C PHE A 187 -20.48 13.61 11.42
N SER A 188 -21.50 13.45 10.59
CA SER A 188 -22.91 13.33 10.98
C SER A 188 -23.50 11.94 10.68
N GLY A 189 -22.72 11.03 10.07
CA GLY A 189 -23.13 9.66 9.75
C GLY A 189 -23.70 9.49 8.34
N LYS A 190 -23.52 10.48 7.46
CA LYS A 190 -23.96 10.40 6.06
C LYS A 190 -23.03 9.49 5.26
N LYS A 191 -23.56 8.82 4.24
CA LYS A 191 -22.78 7.91 3.39
C LYS A 191 -21.61 8.62 2.71
N ASP A 192 -21.84 9.81 2.18
CA ASP A 192 -20.85 10.61 1.44
C ASP A 192 -19.68 11.04 2.35
N GLU A 193 -19.91 11.20 3.65
CA GLU A 193 -18.85 11.52 4.60
C GLU A 193 -17.80 10.42 4.71
N LEU A 194 -18.18 9.15 4.56
CA LEU A 194 -17.20 8.07 4.53
C LEU A 194 -16.29 8.15 3.30
N LEU A 195 -16.84 8.58 2.16
CA LEU A 195 -16.07 8.77 0.94
C LEU A 195 -15.12 9.97 1.10
N ALA A 196 -15.58 11.10 1.62
CA ALA A 196 -14.74 12.26 1.90
C ALA A 196 -13.58 11.91 2.84
N ALA A 197 -13.88 11.21 3.94
CA ALA A 197 -12.86 10.73 4.87
C ALA A 197 -11.89 9.74 4.22
N PHE A 198 -12.39 8.82 3.38
CA PHE A 198 -11.53 7.90 2.64
C PHE A 198 -10.57 8.64 1.69
N LEU A 199 -11.05 9.62 0.93
CA LEU A 199 -10.23 10.40 -0.01
C LEU A 199 -9.11 11.18 0.71
N LEU A 200 -9.42 11.80 1.85
CA LEU A 200 -8.43 12.48 2.69
C LEU A 200 -7.37 11.50 3.25
N MET A 201 -7.79 10.33 3.72
CA MET A 201 -6.87 9.27 4.16
C MET A 201 -5.99 8.76 3.01
N HIS A 202 -6.56 8.60 1.82
CA HIS A 202 -5.85 8.17 0.62
C HIS A 202 -4.80 9.20 0.17
N ARG A 203 -5.04 10.48 0.45
CA ARG A 203 -4.08 11.57 0.30
C ARG A 203 -3.09 11.68 1.47
N GLY A 204 -3.10 10.74 2.43
CA GLY A 204 -2.08 10.67 3.47
C GLY A 204 -2.39 11.49 4.73
N CYS A 205 -3.62 12.00 4.90
CA CYS A 205 -4.03 12.69 6.13
C CYS A 205 -4.50 11.70 7.19
N ASN A 206 -4.17 11.95 8.47
CA ASN A 206 -4.88 11.31 9.59
C ASN A 206 -6.18 12.04 9.84
N ILE A 207 -7.25 11.29 10.10
CA ILE A 207 -8.58 11.88 10.31
C ILE A 207 -9.04 11.72 11.75
N PHE A 208 -9.49 12.82 12.33
CA PHE A 208 -10.05 12.93 13.66
C PHE A 208 -11.52 13.36 13.57
N PRO A 209 -12.46 12.43 13.76
CA PRO A 209 -13.89 12.72 13.55
C PRO A 209 -14.47 13.60 14.65
N ILE A 210 -15.16 14.66 14.25
CA ILE A 210 -15.91 15.58 15.09
C ILE A 210 -17.41 15.31 14.92
N VAL A 211 -18.11 15.10 16.03
CA VAL A 211 -19.54 14.81 16.05
C VAL A 211 -20.27 15.74 17.01
N LYS A 212 -21.54 16.07 16.72
CA LYS A 212 -22.39 16.83 17.66
C LYS A 212 -22.62 16.07 18.96
N LYS A 213 -22.97 14.79 18.85
CA LYS A 213 -23.18 13.86 19.97
C LYS A 213 -22.56 12.51 19.64
N LYS A 214 -21.82 11.94 20.58
CA LYS A 214 -21.24 10.59 20.43
C LYS A 214 -22.36 9.56 20.52
N THR A 215 -22.53 8.75 19.48
CA THR A 215 -23.52 7.66 19.47
C THR A 215 -22.90 6.36 18.97
N PRO A 216 -23.36 5.19 19.44
CA PRO A 216 -22.90 3.90 18.94
C PRO A 216 -23.13 3.71 17.44
N ALA A 217 -24.22 4.29 16.90
CA ALA A 217 -24.54 4.26 15.48
C ALA A 217 -23.45 4.95 14.63
N LEU A 218 -23.01 6.15 15.04
CA LEU A 218 -21.91 6.87 14.38
C LEU A 218 -20.60 6.10 14.48
N GLN A 219 -20.30 5.52 15.65
CA GLN A 219 -19.11 4.71 15.84
C GLN A 219 -19.09 3.48 14.91
N LYS A 220 -20.23 2.80 14.75
CA LYS A 220 -20.37 1.66 13.82
C LYS A 220 -20.23 2.12 12.37
N HIS A 221 -20.75 3.29 12.02
CA HIS A 221 -20.67 3.82 10.66
C HIS A 221 -19.22 4.11 10.25
N ILE A 222 -18.47 4.83 11.07
CA ILE A 222 -17.06 5.13 10.79
C ILE A 222 -16.14 3.92 10.92
N HIS A 223 -16.55 2.89 11.68
CA HIS A 223 -15.79 1.65 11.82
C HIS A 223 -15.50 0.98 10.46
N LYS A 224 -16.35 1.20 9.44
CA LYS A 224 -16.14 0.70 8.07
C LYS A 224 -14.81 1.16 7.46
N LEU A 225 -14.27 2.29 7.92
CA LEU A 225 -13.00 2.85 7.46
C LEU A 225 -11.78 2.33 8.22
N VAL A 226 -11.95 1.55 9.29
CA VAL A 226 -10.84 1.07 10.14
C VAL A 226 -9.83 0.25 9.34
N LYS A 227 -10.29 -0.54 8.36
CA LYS A 227 -9.39 -1.30 7.48
C LYS A 227 -8.43 -0.42 6.68
N PHE A 228 -8.84 0.80 6.34
CA PHE A 228 -8.03 1.78 5.61
C PHE A 228 -7.19 2.65 6.56
N ASN A 229 -7.59 2.79 7.83
CA ASN A 229 -6.85 3.53 8.86
C ASN A 229 -5.78 2.67 9.56
N ASN A 230 -5.05 1.83 8.82
CA ASN A 230 -4.08 0.88 9.39
C ASN A 230 -4.65 -0.02 10.50
N CYS A 231 -5.95 -0.33 10.47
CA CYS A 231 -6.66 -1.03 11.54
C CYS A 231 -6.72 -0.26 12.88
N ARG A 232 -6.55 1.07 12.87
CA ARG A 232 -6.79 1.96 14.01
C ARG A 232 -8.27 2.26 14.14
N LYS A 233 -8.77 2.17 15.38
CA LYS A 233 -10.12 2.62 15.72
C LYS A 233 -10.15 4.14 15.69
N PHE A 234 -11.24 4.69 15.16
CA PHE A 234 -11.53 6.11 15.27
C PHE A 234 -12.10 6.43 16.64
N ILE A 235 -11.66 7.55 17.20
CA ILE A 235 -12.17 8.10 18.45
C ILE A 235 -13.05 9.28 18.07
N LEU A 236 -14.34 9.22 18.38
CA LEU A 236 -15.26 10.34 18.14
C LEU A 236 -15.01 11.43 19.18
N THR A 237 -14.83 12.66 18.70
CA THR A 237 -14.68 13.86 19.53
C THR A 237 -15.95 14.71 19.43
N GLY A 238 -16.43 15.23 20.56
CA GLY A 238 -17.58 16.13 20.57
C GLY A 238 -17.18 17.51 20.04
N GLU A 239 -18.07 18.19 19.33
CA GLU A 239 -17.82 19.53 18.76
C GLU A 239 -17.36 20.57 19.81
N LYS A 240 -17.89 20.47 21.04
CA LYS A 240 -17.46 21.31 22.18
C LYS A 240 -15.96 21.20 22.50
N ASN A 241 -15.34 20.07 22.17
CA ASN A 241 -13.93 19.79 22.43
C ASN A 241 -13.05 20.03 21.19
N LEU A 242 -13.56 20.74 20.18
CA LEU A 242 -12.80 21.02 18.96
C LEU A 242 -11.51 21.77 19.28
N LYS A 243 -11.59 22.87 20.05
CA LYS A 243 -10.42 23.70 20.38
C LYS A 243 -9.30 22.93 21.07
N SER A 244 -9.63 22.03 22.01
CA SER A 244 -8.61 21.19 22.67
C SER A 244 -8.01 20.17 21.71
N LEU A 245 -8.82 19.59 20.81
CA LEU A 245 -8.32 18.66 19.80
C LEU A 245 -7.35 19.35 18.82
N LEU A 246 -7.62 20.60 18.43
CA LEU A 246 -6.79 21.35 17.49
C LEU A 246 -5.34 21.42 17.98
N SER A 247 -5.14 21.77 19.27
CA SER A 247 -3.82 21.85 19.87
C SER A 247 -3.22 20.46 20.17
N GLU A 248 -3.97 19.58 20.83
CA GLU A 248 -3.49 18.26 21.25
C GLU A 248 -3.04 17.36 20.10
N ARG A 249 -3.74 17.44 18.96
CA ARG A 249 -3.46 16.61 17.78
C ARG A 249 -2.78 17.40 16.69
N ARG A 250 -2.41 18.67 16.90
CA ARG A 250 -1.79 19.54 15.88
C ARG A 250 -2.58 19.47 14.57
N ILE A 251 -3.88 19.71 14.65
CA ILE A 251 -4.75 19.71 13.48
C ILE A 251 -4.35 20.88 12.58
N GLN A 252 -4.20 20.61 11.29
CA GLN A 252 -3.75 21.61 10.31
C GLN A 252 -4.90 22.10 9.41
N ALA A 253 -5.98 21.31 9.31
CA ALA A 253 -7.15 21.67 8.53
C ALA A 253 -8.42 21.04 9.12
N ILE A 254 -9.54 21.65 8.79
CA ILE A 254 -10.89 21.12 9.01
C ILE A 254 -11.38 20.53 7.70
N ALA A 255 -12.22 19.51 7.74
CA ALA A 255 -12.83 18.95 6.55
C ALA A 255 -14.32 18.67 6.74
N THR A 256 -15.07 18.86 5.66
CA THR A 256 -16.49 18.55 5.54
C THR A 256 -16.75 17.68 4.30
N SER A 257 -17.95 17.14 4.18
CA SER A 257 -18.41 16.32 3.05
C SER A 257 -19.21 17.12 2.01
N ASP A 258 -19.05 18.44 2.01
CA ASP A 258 -19.78 19.35 1.14
C ASP A 258 -19.57 18.99 -0.34
N CYS A 259 -20.66 18.80 -1.08
CA CYS A 259 -20.67 18.30 -2.45
C CYS A 259 -21.55 19.11 -3.42
N LYS A 260 -22.33 20.08 -2.91
CA LYS A 260 -23.26 20.87 -3.74
C LYS A 260 -22.60 22.16 -4.20
N THR A 261 -22.89 22.55 -5.43
CA THR A 261 -22.32 23.75 -6.07
C THR A 261 -23.35 24.84 -6.37
N ASP A 262 -24.59 24.69 -5.88
CA ASP A 262 -25.62 25.73 -6.02
C ASP A 262 -25.32 26.95 -5.14
N SER A 263 -25.75 28.14 -5.56
CA SER A 263 -25.42 29.41 -4.90
C SER A 263 -25.80 29.44 -3.43
N LYS A 264 -26.92 28.80 -3.05
CA LYS A 264 -27.38 28.74 -1.65
C LYS A 264 -26.42 27.92 -0.78
N SER A 265 -26.02 26.74 -1.27
CA SER A 265 -25.03 25.90 -0.59
C SER A 265 -23.68 26.62 -0.45
N LEU A 266 -23.21 27.29 -1.50
CA LEU A 266 -21.95 28.04 -1.46
C LEU A 266 -21.98 29.20 -0.45
N SER A 267 -23.09 29.93 -0.35
CA SER A 267 -23.26 30.97 0.69
C SER A 267 -23.20 30.37 2.10
N SER A 268 -23.81 29.21 2.32
CA SER A 268 -23.73 28.49 3.60
C SER A 268 -22.29 28.05 3.92
N TYR A 269 -21.53 27.58 2.93
CA TYR A 269 -20.14 27.17 3.10
C TYR A 269 -19.25 28.36 3.46
N LYS A 270 -19.43 29.49 2.79
CA LYS A 270 -18.70 30.73 3.11
C LYS A 270 -18.96 31.20 4.55
N SER A 271 -20.21 31.11 5.02
CA SER A 271 -20.57 31.43 6.40
C SER A 271 -19.99 30.46 7.43
N PHE A 272 -19.80 29.19 7.06
CA PHE A 272 -19.13 28.21 7.90
C PHE A 272 -17.62 28.49 7.97
N ASP A 273 -17.00 28.73 6.82
CA ASP A 273 -15.55 28.95 6.68
C ASP A 273 -15.10 30.21 7.44
N SER A 274 -15.90 31.28 7.41
CA SER A 274 -15.59 32.52 8.14
C SER A 274 -15.57 32.36 9.66
N LYS A 275 -16.08 31.24 10.19
CA LYS A 275 -16.09 30.92 11.62
C LYS A 275 -14.95 29.99 12.03
N GLN A 276 -14.18 29.47 11.07
CA GLN A 276 -13.09 28.53 11.35
C GLN A 276 -11.75 29.26 11.39
N GLU A 277 -10.89 28.85 12.33
CA GLU A 277 -9.50 29.34 12.43
C GLU A 277 -8.57 28.68 11.40
N LEU A 278 -8.98 27.54 10.82
CA LEU A 278 -8.20 26.72 9.91
C LEU A 278 -8.88 26.59 8.55
N LEU A 279 -8.08 26.27 7.53
CA LEU A 279 -8.57 25.94 6.18
C LEU A 279 -9.62 24.81 6.24
N VAL A 280 -10.72 24.97 5.49
CA VAL A 280 -11.78 23.97 5.35
C VAL A 280 -11.64 23.24 4.02
N LEU A 281 -11.33 21.95 4.09
CA LEU A 281 -11.21 21.06 2.95
C LEU A 281 -12.58 20.47 2.58
N ARG A 282 -12.90 20.45 1.28
CA ARG A 282 -14.14 19.87 0.73
C ARG A 282 -13.82 18.87 -0.37
N PRO A 283 -13.41 17.63 -0.02
CA PRO A 283 -12.92 16.65 -1.00
C PRO A 283 -13.95 16.28 -2.07
N LEU A 284 -15.24 16.48 -1.81
CA LEU A 284 -16.33 16.07 -2.70
C LEU A 284 -16.91 17.19 -3.56
N LEU A 285 -16.51 18.45 -3.34
CA LEU A 285 -17.17 19.61 -3.97
C LEU A 285 -17.11 19.57 -5.49
N LEU A 286 -16.01 19.07 -6.04
CA LEU A 286 -15.75 18.93 -7.48
C LEU A 286 -15.55 17.46 -7.88
N CYS A 287 -15.92 16.52 -7.02
CA CYS A 287 -15.91 15.12 -7.41
C CYS A 287 -16.96 14.93 -8.52
N PRO A 288 -16.59 14.38 -9.69
CA PRO A 288 -17.58 14.06 -10.70
C PRO A 288 -18.60 13.10 -10.08
N LYS A 289 -19.88 13.46 -10.19
CA LYS A 289 -20.96 12.53 -9.86
C LYS A 289 -20.89 11.43 -10.91
N GLU A 290 -20.76 10.18 -10.48
CA GLU A 290 -20.92 9.04 -11.40
C GLU A 290 -22.27 9.23 -12.12
N LYS A 291 -22.22 9.19 -13.46
CA LYS A 291 -23.41 9.13 -14.31
C LYS A 291 -24.01 7.74 -14.22
#